data_AF-A0A1I7UJ32-F1
#
_entry.id   AF-A0A1I7UJ32-F1
#
_cell.length_a   1.000
_cell.length_b   1.000
_cell.length_c   1.000
_cell.angle_alpha   90.00
_cell.angle_beta   90.00
_cell.angle_gamma   90.00
#
_symmetry.space_group_name_H-M   'P 1'
#
loop_
_entity.id
_entity.type
_entity.pdbx_description
1 polymer ?
#
loop_
_entity_poly.entity_id
_entity_poly.type
_entity_poly.pdbx_seq_one_letter_code
_entity_poly.pdbx_strand_id
1 'polypeptide(L)'
;MPQSGVAEVEVPGSVGHGYAWVPPGLSRKKTKMGLLTENMRCDPFMIRFMHKAGEFFRKTKNNWLIDVEEYMSQLPNNVVPRTNSSGEKLREKQLLVQLPRQDLSVAYCRHLTTQTERKVYEEFVNARNEIALDIGYVSSNINKAMECHKCSGILETNEMA
;
A
#
# COMPACT_ATOMS: atom_id res chain seq x y z
N MET A 1 1.38 13.51 39.54
CA MET A 1 2.19 12.66 38.64
C MET A 1 1.58 12.77 37.25
N PRO A 2 2.24 13.39 36.27
CA PRO A 2 1.74 13.39 34.90
C PRO A 2 2.05 12.04 34.25
N GLN A 3 1.03 11.42 33.66
CA GLN A 3 1.15 10.16 32.93
C GLN A 3 1.92 10.42 31.63
N SER A 4 3.04 9.71 31.46
CA SER A 4 3.83 9.72 30.24
C SER A 4 3.04 9.05 29.10
N GLY A 5 2.68 9.83 28.09
CA GLY A 5 2.08 9.35 26.86
C GLY A 5 3.01 8.38 26.13
N VAL A 6 2.51 7.18 25.89
CA VAL A 6 3.11 6.24 24.93
C VAL A 6 2.72 6.78 23.56
N ALA A 7 3.70 7.24 22.78
CA ALA A 7 3.48 7.58 21.39
C ALA A 7 3.05 6.31 20.65
N GLU A 8 1.79 6.26 20.19
CA GLU A 8 1.36 5.27 19.20
C GLU A 8 2.24 5.46 17.97
N VAL A 9 3.10 4.46 17.72
CA VAL A 9 3.80 4.36 16.45
C VAL A 9 2.75 3.99 15.42
N GLU A 10 2.27 4.99 14.67
CA GLU A 10 1.38 4.76 13.54
C GLU A 10 2.09 3.85 12.52
N VAL A 11 1.71 2.57 12.52
CA VAL A 11 2.18 1.61 11.51
C VAL A 11 1.61 2.05 10.17
N PRO A 12 2.44 2.20 9.12
CA PRO A 12 1.95 2.54 7.78
C PRO A 12 0.91 1.52 7.32
N GLY A 13 -0.35 1.93 7.24
CA GLY A 13 -1.47 1.06 6.85
C GLY A 13 -2.59 0.90 7.89
N SER A 14 -2.47 1.48 9.08
CA SER A 14 -3.60 1.53 10.04
C SER A 14 -4.64 2.55 9.55
N VAL A 15 -5.63 2.05 8.80
CA VAL A 15 -6.84 2.81 8.46
C VAL A 15 -7.92 2.45 9.47
N GLY A 16 -8.70 3.43 9.93
CA GLY A 16 -9.76 3.32 10.95
C GLY A 16 -10.96 2.44 10.57
N HIS A 17 -10.71 1.25 10.03
CA HIS A 17 -11.67 0.24 9.58
C HIS A 17 -11.55 -1.06 10.40
N GLY A 18 -10.76 -1.08 11.49
CA GLY A 18 -10.58 -2.26 12.35
C GLY A 18 -9.66 -3.34 11.79
N TYR A 19 -8.92 -3.04 10.70
CA TYR A 19 -7.89 -3.89 10.12
C TYR A 19 -6.50 -3.35 10.44
N ALA A 20 -5.58 -4.22 10.80
CA ALA A 20 -4.17 -3.91 11.01
C ALA A 20 -3.42 -3.67 9.68
N TRP A 21 -3.97 -4.17 8.57
CA TRP A 21 -3.40 -3.98 7.24
C TRP A 21 -4.47 -4.10 6.16
N VAL A 22 -4.41 -3.26 5.13
CA VAL A 22 -5.30 -3.30 3.97
C VAL A 22 -4.45 -3.24 2.70
N PRO A 23 -4.74 -4.07 1.67
CA PRO A 23 -4.08 -3.98 0.39
C PRO A 23 -4.11 -2.56 -0.19
N PRO A 24 -2.95 -2.03 -0.56
CA PRO A 24 -2.88 -0.77 -1.27
C PRO A 24 -3.65 -0.85 -2.59
N GLY A 25 -4.53 0.13 -2.82
CA GLY A 25 -5.47 0.10 -3.96
C GLY A 25 -6.92 -0.07 -3.52
N LEU A 26 -7.17 -0.78 -2.41
CA LEU A 26 -8.49 -0.81 -1.76
C LEU A 26 -8.73 0.44 -0.90
N SER A 27 -7.67 0.94 -0.26
CA SER A 27 -7.72 2.11 0.63
C SER A 27 -7.14 3.41 0.03
N ARG A 28 -6.48 3.36 -1.14
CA ARG A 28 -5.70 4.53 -1.62
C ARG A 28 -6.59 5.65 -2.19
N LYS A 29 -6.94 6.62 -1.35
CA LYS A 29 -6.88 8.05 -1.73
C LYS A 29 -5.43 8.56 -1.66
N LYS A 30 -4.51 8.04 -2.48
CA LYS A 30 -3.22 8.73 -2.69
C LYS A 30 -3.39 9.76 -3.80
N THR A 31 -4.10 10.86 -3.52
CA THR A 31 -3.95 12.08 -4.32
C THR A 31 -2.73 12.82 -3.80
N LYS A 32 -1.52 12.35 -4.11
CA LYS A 32 -0.32 13.21 -3.96
C LYS A 32 -0.16 13.96 -5.28
N MET A 33 -1.04 14.94 -5.50
CA MET A 33 -0.86 15.97 -6.53
C MET A 33 0.07 17.05 -5.97
N GLY A 34 1.27 16.63 -5.59
CA GLY A 34 2.23 17.47 -4.88
C GLY A 34 3.54 17.49 -5.63
N LEU A 35 3.56 18.13 -6.79
CA LEU A 35 4.76 18.58 -7.52
C LEU A 35 4.35 19.61 -8.60
N LEU A 36 3.43 20.53 -8.28
CA LEU A 36 3.26 21.75 -9.07
C LEU A 36 3.69 22.91 -8.19
N THR A 37 4.81 23.53 -8.56
CA THR A 37 5.28 24.77 -7.97
C THR A 37 4.22 25.86 -8.17
N GLU A 38 4.12 26.81 -7.24
CA GLU A 38 3.05 27.82 -7.22
C GLU A 38 2.94 28.64 -8.51
N ASN A 39 4.03 28.70 -9.27
CA ASN A 39 4.16 29.39 -10.56
C ASN A 39 3.38 28.72 -11.72
N MET A 40 2.87 27.50 -11.56
CA MET A 40 2.23 26.73 -12.63
C MET A 40 0.69 26.69 -12.54
N ARG A 41 0.08 27.29 -11.52
CA ARG A 41 -1.38 27.23 -11.28
C ARG A 41 -2.22 28.06 -12.27
N CYS A 42 -1.62 29.06 -12.91
CA CYS A 42 -2.32 29.97 -13.83
C CYS A 42 -1.93 29.74 -15.30
N ASP A 43 -1.11 28.73 -15.60
CA ASP A 43 -0.70 28.42 -16.97
C ASP A 43 -1.87 27.75 -17.74
N PRO A 44 -2.32 28.31 -18.87
CA PRO A 44 -3.45 27.76 -19.63
C PRO A 44 -3.23 26.31 -20.11
N PHE A 45 -1.98 25.91 -20.33
CA PHE A 45 -1.60 24.57 -20.74
C PHE A 45 -1.70 23.59 -19.57
N MET A 46 -1.25 24.00 -18.38
CA MET A 46 -1.36 23.22 -17.15
C MET A 46 -2.80 23.09 -16.67
N ILE A 47 -3.62 24.14 -16.79
CA ILE A 47 -5.06 24.08 -16.48
C ILE A 47 -5.76 23.08 -17.41
N ARG A 48 -5.45 23.10 -18.71
CA ARG A 48 -6.02 22.15 -19.67
C ARG A 48 -5.54 20.73 -19.43
N PHE A 49 -4.27 20.55 -19.06
CA PHE A 49 -3.72 19.26 -18.64
C PHE A 49 -4.41 18.75 -17.38
N MET A 50 -4.60 19.58 -16.34
CA MET A 50 -5.29 19.21 -15.11
C MET A 50 -6.77 18.86 -15.36
N HIS A 51 -7.47 19.59 -16.24
CA HIS A 51 -8.85 19.26 -16.61
C HIS A 51 -8.93 17.92 -17.34
N LYS A 52 -8.04 17.67 -18.31
CA LYS A 52 -7.99 16.42 -19.08
C LYS A 52 -7.54 15.23 -18.23
N ALA A 53 -6.57 15.42 -17.33
CA ALA A 53 -6.18 14.46 -16.33
C ALA A 53 -7.34 14.19 -15.36
N GLY A 54 -8.02 15.23 -14.88
CA GLY A 54 -9.19 15.13 -14.01
C GLY A 54 -10.37 14.39 -14.67
N GLU A 55 -10.61 14.58 -15.96
CA GLU A 55 -11.60 13.80 -16.74
C GLU A 55 -11.19 12.33 -16.85
N PHE A 56 -9.91 12.05 -17.15
CA PHE A 56 -9.37 10.69 -17.19
C PHE A 56 -9.52 10.00 -15.82
N PHE A 57 -9.07 10.63 -14.74
CA PHE A 57 -9.21 10.12 -13.37
C PHE A 57 -10.68 9.93 -12.95
N ARG A 58 -11.58 10.83 -13.36
CA ARG A 58 -13.02 10.72 -13.09
C ARG A 58 -13.69 9.59 -13.88
N LYS A 59 -13.28 9.36 -15.13
CA LYS A 59 -13.78 8.27 -15.97
C LYS A 59 -13.32 6.89 -15.48
N THR A 60 -12.11 6.80 -14.92
CA THR A 60 -11.57 5.55 -14.34
C THR A 60 -12.12 5.24 -12.94
N LYS A 61 -12.58 6.26 -12.19
CA LYS A 61 -13.06 6.13 -10.80
C LYS A 61 -14.32 5.27 -10.63
N ASN A 62 -15.12 5.11 -11.68
CA ASN A 62 -16.41 4.44 -11.62
C ASN A 62 -16.34 2.92 -11.87
N ASN A 63 -15.15 2.34 -12.04
CA ASN A 63 -15.03 0.91 -12.39
C ASN A 63 -14.05 0.11 -11.52
N TRP A 64 -13.40 0.73 -10.52
CA TRP A 64 -12.26 0.11 -9.81
C TRP A 64 -12.12 0.55 -8.35
N LEU A 65 -13.23 0.59 -7.60
CA LEU A 65 -13.17 0.66 -6.14
C LEU A 65 -13.81 -0.62 -5.59
N ILE A 66 -12.98 -1.62 -5.33
CA ILE A 66 -13.37 -2.78 -4.52
C ILE A 66 -13.48 -2.29 -3.07
N ASP A 67 -14.57 -2.62 -2.40
CA ASP A 67 -14.74 -2.31 -0.97
C ASP A 67 -13.77 -3.18 -0.14
N VAL A 68 -13.15 -2.57 0.87
CA VAL A 68 -12.28 -3.26 1.81
C VAL A 68 -13.03 -4.41 2.49
N GLU A 69 -14.30 -4.21 2.85
CA GLU A 69 -15.11 -5.27 3.47
C GLU A 69 -15.40 -6.42 2.51
N GLU A 70 -15.72 -6.12 1.24
CA GLU A 70 -15.96 -7.12 0.20
C GLU A 70 -14.71 -7.97 -0.02
N TYR A 71 -13.54 -7.35 -0.12
CA TYR A 71 -12.27 -8.07 -0.20
C TYR A 71 -12.01 -8.95 1.00
N MET A 72 -12.14 -8.40 2.20
CA MET A 72 -11.85 -9.14 3.44
C MET A 72 -12.81 -10.31 3.66
N SER A 73 -14.06 -10.22 3.17
CA SER A 73 -15.06 -11.30 3.28
C SER A 73 -14.70 -12.57 2.50
N GLN A 74 -13.84 -12.45 1.47
CA GLN A 74 -13.43 -13.58 0.63
C GLN A 74 -12.22 -14.33 1.19
N LEU A 75 -11.56 -13.77 2.21
CA LEU A 75 -10.45 -14.41 2.88
C LEU A 75 -10.96 -15.36 3.98
N PRO A 76 -10.27 -16.49 4.23
CA PRO A 76 -10.54 -17.31 5.41
C PRO A 76 -10.46 -16.48 6.71
N ASN A 77 -11.40 -16.66 7.62
CA ASN A 77 -11.49 -15.86 8.85
C ASN A 77 -10.19 -15.84 9.67
N ASN A 78 -9.40 -16.92 9.65
CA ASN A 78 -8.15 -17.03 10.39
C ASN A 78 -6.98 -16.24 9.75
N VAL A 79 -7.13 -15.76 8.52
CA VAL A 79 -6.10 -14.99 7.79
C VAL A 79 -6.46 -13.52 7.61
N VAL A 80 -7.71 -13.12 7.89
CA VAL A 80 -8.13 -11.71 7.84
C VAL A 80 -7.37 -10.90 8.90
N PRO A 81 -6.62 -9.85 8.53
CA PRO A 81 -5.77 -9.10 9.46
C PRO A 81 -6.56 -8.05 10.26
N ARG A 82 -7.54 -8.50 11.07
CA ARG A 82 -8.20 -7.61 12.04
C ARG A 82 -7.25 -7.25 13.17
N THR A 83 -7.36 -6.05 13.72
CA THR A 83 -6.54 -5.63 14.88
C THR A 83 -6.70 -6.62 16.04
N ASN A 84 -5.60 -7.03 16.65
CA ASN A 84 -5.49 -8.02 17.71
C ASN A 84 -5.95 -9.46 17.33
N SER A 85 -5.98 -9.81 16.05
CA SER A 85 -6.42 -11.14 15.58
C SER A 85 -5.27 -12.10 15.26
N SER A 86 -5.59 -13.38 15.04
CA SER A 86 -4.62 -14.35 14.50
C SER A 86 -4.14 -13.98 13.10
N GLY A 87 -5.00 -13.35 12.30
CA GLY A 87 -4.67 -12.94 10.93
C GLY A 87 -3.68 -11.77 10.91
N GLU A 88 -3.73 -10.86 11.88
CA GLU A 88 -2.71 -9.81 12.04
C GLU A 88 -1.33 -10.42 12.30
N LYS A 89 -1.23 -11.33 13.27
CA LYS A 89 0.01 -12.06 13.56
C LYS A 89 0.51 -12.88 12.37
N LEU A 90 -0.41 -13.43 11.58
CA LEU A 90 -0.05 -14.14 10.35
C LEU A 90 0.51 -13.17 9.30
N ARG A 91 -0.13 -12.00 9.12
CA ARG A 91 0.32 -10.98 8.17
C ARG A 91 1.70 -10.42 8.56
N GLU A 92 1.94 -10.19 9.85
CA GLU A 92 3.25 -9.80 10.38
C GLU A 92 4.33 -10.84 10.01
N LYS A 93 4.07 -12.13 10.24
CA LYS A 93 4.99 -13.21 9.82
C LYS A 93 5.24 -13.23 8.32
N GLN A 94 4.20 -13.01 7.51
CA GLN A 94 4.36 -12.95 6.06
C GLN A 94 5.25 -11.78 5.64
N LEU A 95 5.07 -10.60 6.23
CA LEU A 95 5.91 -9.43 5.94
C LEU A 95 7.38 -9.70 6.27
N LEU A 96 7.68 -10.37 7.39
CA LEU A 96 9.05 -10.75 7.75
C LEU A 96 9.73 -11.67 6.73
N VAL A 97 8.95 -12.51 6.04
CA VAL A 97 9.47 -13.43 4.99
C VAL A 97 9.53 -12.74 3.63
N GLN A 98 8.58 -11.85 3.34
CA GLN A 98 8.48 -11.14 2.06
C GLN A 98 9.50 -10.01 1.94
N LEU A 99 9.79 -9.31 3.05
CA LEU A 99 10.68 -8.17 3.07
C LEU A 99 12.13 -8.59 3.32
N PRO A 100 13.10 -8.07 2.54
CA PRO A 100 14.50 -8.14 2.87
C PRO A 100 14.75 -7.66 4.31
N ARG A 101 15.57 -8.38 5.09
CA ARG A 101 15.86 -8.03 6.49
C ARG A 101 16.43 -6.62 6.65
N GLN A 102 17.16 -6.15 5.65
CA GLN A 102 17.72 -4.80 5.58
C GLN A 102 16.63 -3.74 5.71
N ASP A 103 15.45 -3.99 5.14
CA ASP A 103 14.31 -3.08 5.18
C ASP A 103 13.71 -2.92 6.58
N LEU A 104 13.92 -3.92 7.45
CA LEU A 104 13.41 -3.91 8.83
C LEU A 104 14.32 -3.14 9.77
N SER A 105 15.63 -3.18 9.54
CA SER A 105 16.60 -2.48 10.38
C SER A 105 17.96 -2.35 9.70
N VAL A 106 18.56 -1.17 9.86
CA VAL A 106 19.96 -0.90 9.51
C VAL A 106 20.94 -1.85 10.21
N ALA A 107 20.56 -2.47 11.33
CA ALA A 107 21.37 -3.46 12.03
C ALA A 107 21.73 -4.68 11.14
N TYR A 108 20.94 -4.95 10.10
CA TYR A 108 21.21 -6.02 9.14
C TYR A 108 22.16 -5.61 8.00
N CYS A 109 22.59 -4.35 7.95
CA CYS A 109 23.50 -3.82 6.94
C CYS A 109 24.95 -3.74 7.47
N ARG A 110 25.72 -4.83 7.28
CA ARG A 110 27.09 -4.98 7.81
C ARG A 110 28.15 -4.07 7.16
N HIS A 111 27.86 -3.48 6.01
CA HIS A 111 28.82 -2.72 5.21
C HIS A 111 28.62 -1.20 5.27
N LEU A 112 27.75 -0.71 6.15
CA LEU A 112 27.57 0.74 6.38
C LEU A 112 28.53 1.18 7.49
N THR A 113 29.72 1.61 7.09
CA THR A 113 30.84 1.87 8.02
C THR A 113 30.81 3.30 8.55
N THR A 114 30.31 4.24 7.75
CA THR A 114 30.26 5.66 8.10
C THR A 114 28.85 6.13 8.45
N GLN A 115 28.74 7.22 9.22
CA GLN A 115 27.47 7.86 9.53
C GLN A 115 26.76 8.38 8.27
N THR A 116 27.55 8.86 7.29
CA THR A 116 27.03 9.35 6.01
C THR A 116 26.37 8.23 5.19
N GLU A 117 27.02 7.06 5.10
CA GLU A 117 26.45 5.89 4.41
C GLU A 117 25.14 5.42 5.06
N ARG A 118 25.06 5.44 6.40
CA ARG A 118 23.83 5.10 7.13
C ARG A 118 22.70 6.06 6.81
N LYS A 119 22.99 7.36 6.78
CA LYS A 119 22.00 8.40 6.45
C LYS A 119 21.48 8.24 5.01
N VAL A 120 22.37 8.05 4.04
CA VAL A 120 21.99 7.84 2.63
C VAL A 120 21.18 6.55 2.47
N TYR A 121 21.54 5.50 3.22
CA TYR A 121 20.78 4.25 3.25
C TYR A 121 19.36 4.44 3.79
N GLU A 122 19.20 5.15 4.91
CA GLU A 122 17.89 5.47 5.48
C GLU A 122 17.03 6.29 4.51
N GLU A 123 17.61 7.30 3.86
CA GLU A 123 16.94 8.08 2.81
C GLU A 123 16.48 7.19 1.63
N PHE A 124 17.33 6.24 1.20
CA PHE A 124 16.98 5.28 0.16
C PHE A 124 15.82 4.37 0.57
N VAL A 125 15.87 3.78 1.77
CA VAL A 125 14.80 2.89 2.28
C VAL A 125 13.49 3.67 2.38
N ASN A 126 13.52 4.90 2.91
CA ASN A 126 12.35 5.76 3.03
C ASN A 126 11.75 6.08 1.65
N ALA A 127 12.57 6.54 0.70
CA ALA A 127 12.11 6.85 -0.66
C ALA A 127 11.50 5.62 -1.33
N ARG A 128 12.17 4.47 -1.23
CA ARG A 128 11.67 3.20 -1.77
C ARG A 128 10.36 2.78 -1.11
N ASN A 129 10.22 2.93 0.21
CA ASN A 129 8.99 2.63 0.94
C ASN A 129 7.84 3.54 0.49
N GLU A 130 8.12 4.80 0.15
CA GLU A 130 7.10 5.71 -0.36
C GLU A 130 6.64 5.37 -1.79
N ILE A 131 7.58 5.01 -2.68
CA ILE A 131 7.31 4.89 -4.13
C ILE A 131 7.07 3.45 -4.62
N ALA A 132 7.67 2.46 -3.96
CA ALA A 132 7.77 1.10 -4.49
C ALA A 132 7.30 0.01 -3.51
N LEU A 133 7.25 0.28 -2.21
CA LEU A 133 6.69 -0.69 -1.26
C LEU A 133 5.17 -0.78 -1.45
N ASP A 134 4.69 -2.02 -1.43
CA ASP A 134 3.29 -2.37 -1.60
C ASP A 134 2.63 -1.80 -2.88
N ILE A 135 3.30 -1.83 -4.03
CA ILE A 135 2.73 -1.35 -5.32
C ILE A 135 1.72 -2.31 -5.97
N GLY A 136 1.47 -3.48 -5.39
CA GLY A 136 0.40 -4.38 -5.84
C GLY A 136 -0.97 -3.73 -5.61
N TYR A 137 -1.90 -3.96 -6.54
CA TYR A 137 -3.30 -3.55 -6.42
C TYR A 137 -4.20 -4.76 -6.64
N VAL A 138 -5.33 -4.81 -5.92
CA VAL A 138 -6.36 -5.82 -6.13
C VAL A 138 -7.22 -5.38 -7.32
N SER A 139 -7.46 -6.29 -8.27
CA SER A 139 -8.31 -6.04 -9.43
C SER A 139 -9.53 -6.94 -9.37
N SER A 140 -10.73 -6.37 -9.44
CA SER A 140 -12.00 -7.13 -9.44
C SER A 140 -12.38 -7.70 -10.81
N ASN A 141 -11.54 -7.54 -11.81
CA ASN A 141 -11.86 -7.95 -13.17
C ASN A 141 -10.74 -8.79 -13.75
N ILE A 142 -10.78 -10.08 -13.39
CA ILE A 142 -10.17 -11.11 -14.21
C ILE A 142 -10.96 -11.13 -15.53
N ASN A 143 -10.37 -10.54 -16.58
CA ASN A 143 -11.03 -10.37 -17.88
C ASN A 143 -11.31 -11.70 -18.60
N LYS A 144 -10.69 -12.79 -18.17
CA LYS A 144 -10.87 -14.13 -18.72
C LYS A 144 -10.52 -15.16 -17.65
N ALA A 145 -11.34 -16.20 -17.52
CA ALA A 145 -11.05 -17.31 -16.64
C ALA A 145 -9.62 -17.84 -16.86
N MET A 146 -8.88 -17.98 -15.76
CA MET A 146 -7.47 -18.35 -15.78
C MET A 146 -7.15 -19.34 -14.66
N GLU A 147 -6.11 -20.15 -14.87
CA GLU A 147 -5.65 -21.09 -13.87
C GLU A 147 -4.60 -20.45 -12.95
N CYS A 148 -4.77 -20.58 -11.64
CA CYS A 148 -3.79 -20.11 -10.67
C CYS A 148 -2.50 -20.97 -10.78
N HIS A 149 -1.39 -20.35 -11.13
CA HIS A 149 -0.09 -21.05 -11.26
C HIS A 149 0.40 -21.76 -10.00
N LYS A 150 -0.14 -21.43 -8.82
CA LYS A 150 0.29 -22.02 -7.55
C LYS A 150 -0.54 -23.22 -7.13
N CYS A 151 -1.87 -23.17 -7.30
CA CYS A 151 -2.78 -24.21 -6.81
C CYS A 151 -3.57 -24.91 -7.92
N SER A 152 -3.41 -24.52 -9.18
CA SER A 152 -4.18 -25.01 -10.32
C SER A 152 -5.70 -24.82 -10.19
N GLY A 153 -6.14 -23.97 -9.26
CA GLY A 153 -7.54 -23.57 -9.14
C GLY A 153 -7.95 -22.68 -10.31
N ILE A 154 -9.20 -22.81 -10.75
CA ILE A 154 -9.79 -21.93 -11.76
C ILE A 154 -10.20 -20.64 -11.07
N LEU A 155 -9.73 -19.52 -11.61
CA LEU A 155 -10.18 -18.18 -11.27
C LEU A 155 -11.18 -17.75 -12.35
N GLU A 156 -12.42 -17.52 -11.97
CA GLU A 156 -13.50 -17.18 -12.89
C GLU A 156 -13.43 -15.72 -13.36
N THR A 157 -14.19 -15.42 -14.41
CA THR A 157 -14.28 -14.05 -14.93
C THR A 157 -14.98 -13.16 -13.90
N ASN A 158 -14.43 -11.97 -13.63
CA ASN A 158 -14.86 -11.04 -12.56
C ASN A 158 -14.64 -11.54 -11.12
N GLU A 159 -13.89 -12.62 -10.91
CA GLU A 159 -13.32 -12.89 -9.58
C GLU A 159 -12.19 -11.89 -9.28
N MET A 160 -11.91 -11.68 -7.99
CA MET A 160 -10.84 -10.80 -7.56
C MET A 160 -9.52 -11.57 -7.46
N ALA A 161 -8.46 -11.02 -8.05
CA ALA A 161 -7.10 -11.55 -7.96
C ALA A 161 -6.07 -10.46 -7.64
#